data_AF-A0A938J4I0-F1
#
_entry.id   AF-A0A938J4I0-F1
#
_cell.length_a   1.000
_cell.length_b   1.000
_cell.length_c   1.000
_cell.angle_alpha   90.00
_cell.angle_beta   90.00
_cell.angle_gamma   90.00
#
_symmetry.space_group_name_H-M   'P 1'
#
loop_
_entity.id
_entity.type
_entity.pdbx_description
1 polymer ?
#
loop_
_entity_poly.entity_id
_entity_poly.type
_entity_poly.pdbx_seq_one_letter_code
_entity_poly.pdbx_strand_id
1 'polypeptide(L)'
;MLRRTVVKATRIATVLALASALLLGPVTIAHATTVADDAKSLRNSVGSLTQDYERDYGSRVTPTERAELTTMAAQARREMNGLVGAIRKAERTDKGSDWRTARDLHSSALAMAQTRFDRAATLLRPRLSIREQLAAYSDYTRTLQEFERLGQRLPAGR
;
A
#
# COMPACT_ATOMS: atom_id res chain seq x y z
N MET A 1 -32.42 29.44 -28.74
CA MET A 1 -31.37 30.15 -27.98
C MET A 1 -31.40 29.57 -26.57
N LEU A 2 -30.40 28.95 -25.94
CA LEU A 2 -28.94 28.88 -26.08
C LEU A 2 -28.49 27.45 -25.69
N ARG A 3 -27.46 26.93 -26.36
CA ARG A 3 -26.67 25.76 -25.94
C ARG A 3 -25.92 26.05 -24.64
N ARG A 4 -25.74 25.03 -23.77
CA ARG A 4 -24.41 24.68 -23.18
C ARG A 4 -24.46 23.39 -22.35
N THR A 5 -23.79 22.39 -22.88
CA THR A 5 -23.15 21.25 -22.20
C THR A 5 -22.32 21.68 -20.98
N VAL A 6 -22.47 20.99 -19.85
CA VAL A 6 -21.46 20.91 -18.78
C VAL A 6 -21.53 19.48 -18.20
N VAL A 7 -20.82 18.52 -18.79
CA VAL A 7 -19.52 17.97 -18.34
C VAL A 7 -19.62 17.22 -16.99
N LYS A 8 -19.58 15.87 -17.10
CA LYS A 8 -19.07 14.95 -16.09
C LYS A 8 -17.67 15.42 -15.64
N ALA A 9 -17.50 15.71 -14.35
CA ALA A 9 -16.28 15.45 -13.56
C ALA A 9 -16.18 16.41 -12.37
N THR A 10 -16.32 15.91 -11.14
CA THR A 10 -15.53 16.45 -10.03
C THR A 10 -15.34 15.40 -8.92
N ARG A 11 -14.32 14.56 -9.09
CA ARG A 11 -13.51 14.09 -7.96
C ARG A 11 -12.83 15.33 -7.38
N ILE A 12 -12.90 15.53 -6.06
CA ILE A 12 -11.97 16.23 -5.13
C ILE A 12 -12.65 16.02 -3.75
N ALA A 13 -12.20 15.16 -2.84
CA ALA A 13 -10.94 15.20 -2.08
C ALA A 13 -10.79 16.47 -1.23
N THR A 14 -11.55 16.55 -0.14
CA THR A 14 -11.41 17.54 0.95
C THR A 14 -12.28 17.01 2.11
N VAL A 15 -11.92 16.95 3.39
CA VAL A 15 -11.01 17.77 4.21
C VAL A 15 -10.54 16.92 5.43
N LEU A 16 -9.26 17.04 5.76
CA LEU A 16 -8.68 16.68 7.06
C LEU A 16 -9.32 17.51 8.19
N ALA A 17 -9.61 16.85 9.32
CA ALA A 17 -9.82 17.40 10.67
C ALA A 17 -11.22 17.95 11.04
N LEU A 18 -11.89 17.21 11.93
CA LEU A 18 -12.65 17.63 13.14
C LEU A 18 -13.36 16.35 13.66
N ALA A 19 -13.44 16.00 14.95
CA ALA A 19 -13.12 16.70 16.18
C ALA A 19 -13.02 15.65 17.31
N SER A 20 -12.14 15.93 18.27
CA SER A 20 -12.14 15.34 19.60
C SER A 20 -13.39 15.78 20.37
N ALA A 21 -14.46 14.98 20.34
CA ALA A 21 -15.60 14.95 21.28
C ALA A 21 -16.53 13.84 20.76
N LEU A 22 -16.97 12.83 21.50
CA LEU A 22 -17.62 12.90 22.80
C LEU A 22 -17.40 11.59 23.58
N LEU A 23 -17.13 11.75 24.87
CA LEU A 23 -17.33 10.75 25.92
C LEU A 23 -18.82 10.36 26.02
N LEU A 24 -19.08 9.04 26.13
CA LEU A 24 -20.28 8.33 26.67
C LEU A 24 -20.87 7.24 25.74
N GLY A 25 -20.21 6.07 25.70
CA GLY A 25 -20.77 4.74 25.38
C GLY A 25 -21.28 4.47 23.94
N PRO A 26 -21.43 3.18 23.51
CA PRO A 26 -21.14 1.93 24.19
C PRO A 26 -19.74 1.41 23.87
N VAL A 27 -19.27 0.44 24.65
CA VAL A 27 -18.08 -0.36 24.36
C VAL A 27 -18.30 -1.07 23.03
N THR A 28 -17.94 -0.40 21.93
CA THR A 28 -17.60 -1.12 20.71
C THR A 28 -16.41 -1.97 21.12
N ILE A 29 -16.60 -3.28 21.16
CA ILE A 29 -15.52 -4.26 21.19
C ILE A 29 -14.64 -3.89 20.01
N ALA A 30 -13.61 -3.09 20.27
CA ALA A 30 -12.57 -2.80 19.31
C ALA A 30 -11.98 -4.17 19.02
N HIS A 31 -12.29 -4.72 17.84
CA HIS A 31 -11.58 -5.88 17.37
C HIS A 31 -10.11 -5.45 17.37
N ALA A 32 -9.33 -5.99 18.30
CA ALA A 32 -7.91 -5.72 18.37
C ALA A 32 -7.32 -6.24 17.06
N THR A 33 -7.18 -5.34 16.07
CA THR A 33 -6.57 -5.66 14.79
C THR A 33 -5.18 -6.19 15.09
N THR A 34 -4.92 -7.44 14.75
CA THR A 34 -3.60 -8.04 14.94
C THR A 34 -2.61 -7.36 14.00
N VAL A 35 -1.32 -7.38 14.33
CA VAL A 35 -0.27 -6.89 13.42
C VAL A 35 -0.27 -7.71 12.12
N ALA A 36 -0.68 -8.99 12.20
CA ALA A 36 -0.92 -9.82 11.02
C ALA A 36 -2.08 -9.32 10.13
N ASP A 37 -3.14 -8.77 10.70
CA ASP A 37 -4.25 -8.20 9.92
C ASP A 37 -3.83 -6.93 9.18
N ASP A 38 -3.04 -6.08 9.81
CA ASP A 38 -2.43 -4.90 9.16
C ASP A 38 -1.52 -5.31 8.00
N ALA A 39 -0.64 -6.29 8.22
CA ALA A 39 0.23 -6.82 7.16
C ALA A 39 -0.58 -7.44 6.00
N LYS A 40 -1.70 -8.10 6.31
CA LYS A 40 -2.61 -8.65 5.29
C LYS A 40 -3.32 -7.54 4.51
N SER A 41 -3.74 -6.47 5.18
CA SER A 41 -4.33 -5.29 4.55
C SER A 41 -3.34 -4.65 3.57
N LEU A 42 -2.10 -4.41 4.02
CA LEU A 42 -1.03 -3.86 3.17
C LEU A 42 -0.75 -4.75 1.95
N ARG A 43 -0.68 -6.08 2.13
CA ARG A 43 -0.54 -7.01 1.02
C ARG A 43 -1.66 -6.87 0.00
N ASN A 44 -2.90 -6.71 0.47
CA ASN A 44 -4.05 -6.54 -0.42
C ASN A 44 -3.98 -5.19 -1.16
N SER A 45 -3.60 -4.09 -0.49
CA SER A 45 -3.36 -2.78 -1.11
C SER A 45 -2.35 -2.87 -2.26
N VAL A 46 -1.20 -3.53 -2.03
CA VAL A 46 -0.17 -3.77 -3.05
C VAL A 46 -0.73 -4.61 -4.21
N GLY A 47 -1.54 -5.62 -3.88
CA GLY A 47 -2.20 -6.48 -4.85
C GLY A 47 -3.15 -5.72 -5.77
N SER A 48 -4.00 -4.85 -5.22
CA SER A 48 -4.96 -4.01 -5.94
C SER A 48 -4.25 -2.98 -6.81
N LEU A 49 -3.23 -2.30 -6.28
CA LEU A 49 -2.41 -1.35 -7.04
C LEU A 49 -1.84 -1.95 -8.33
N THR A 50 -1.48 -3.23 -8.29
CA THR A 50 -0.99 -3.96 -9.47
C THR A 50 -2.09 -4.18 -10.52
N GLN A 51 -3.29 -4.53 -10.07
CA GLN A 51 -4.42 -4.75 -10.98
C GLN A 51 -4.90 -3.44 -11.61
N ASP A 52 -4.97 -2.38 -10.81
CA ASP A 52 -5.30 -1.04 -11.28
C ASP A 52 -4.27 -0.55 -12.29
N TYR A 53 -2.98 -0.81 -12.03
CA TYR A 53 -1.90 -0.49 -12.96
C TYR A 53 -2.06 -1.18 -14.32
N GLU A 54 -2.32 -2.49 -14.33
CA GLU A 54 -2.52 -3.25 -15.57
C GLU A 54 -3.75 -2.76 -16.34
N ARG A 55 -4.86 -2.51 -15.64
CA ARG A 55 -6.12 -2.02 -16.22
C ARG A 55 -5.96 -0.63 -16.83
N ASP A 56 -5.31 0.28 -16.12
CA ASP A 56 -5.35 1.71 -16.45
C ASP A 56 -4.19 2.12 -17.39
N TYR A 57 -3.06 1.40 -17.33
CA TYR A 57 -1.83 1.77 -18.03
C TYR A 57 -1.20 0.65 -18.87
N GLY A 58 -1.70 -0.57 -18.79
CA GLY A 58 -1.13 -1.72 -19.51
C GLY A 58 -1.07 -1.58 -21.03
N SER A 59 -1.96 -0.77 -21.63
CA SER A 59 -1.96 -0.47 -23.07
C SER A 59 -1.01 0.65 -23.48
N ARG A 60 -0.44 1.39 -22.51
CA ARG A 60 0.41 2.56 -22.73
C ARG A 60 1.90 2.27 -22.58
N VAL A 61 2.24 1.08 -22.10
CA VAL A 61 3.61 0.58 -21.93
C VAL A 61 3.93 -0.48 -22.97
N THR A 62 5.21 -0.66 -23.26
CA THR A 62 5.66 -1.75 -24.13
C THR A 62 5.43 -3.11 -23.47
N PRO A 63 5.35 -4.21 -24.25
CA PRO A 63 5.22 -5.56 -23.69
C PRO A 63 6.33 -5.91 -22.68
N THR A 64 7.56 -5.47 -22.95
CA THR A 64 8.72 -5.69 -22.06
C THR A 64 8.56 -4.94 -20.73
N GLU A 65 8.19 -3.66 -20.76
CA GLU A 65 7.96 -2.87 -19.55
C GLU A 65 6.77 -3.42 -18.74
N ARG A 66 5.72 -3.90 -19.43
CA ARG A 66 4.59 -4.58 -18.80
C ARG A 66 5.05 -5.85 -18.09
N ALA A 67 5.87 -6.67 -18.73
CA ALA A 67 6.42 -7.89 -18.13
C ALA A 67 7.31 -7.58 -16.91
N GLU A 68 8.10 -6.51 -16.98
CA GLU A 68 8.92 -6.02 -15.87
C GLU A 68 8.04 -5.62 -14.67
N LEU A 69 7.00 -4.82 -14.89
CA LEU A 69 6.08 -4.37 -13.85
C LEU A 69 5.31 -5.53 -13.21
N THR A 70 4.85 -6.49 -14.03
CA THR A 70 4.22 -7.72 -13.55
C THR A 70 5.18 -8.57 -12.71
N THR A 71 6.45 -8.67 -13.11
CA THR A 71 7.47 -9.42 -12.39
C THR A 71 7.75 -8.80 -11.03
N MET A 72 7.93 -7.48 -10.98
CA MET A 72 8.13 -6.74 -9.72
C MET A 72 6.92 -6.88 -8.78
N ALA A 73 5.70 -6.87 -9.32
CA ALA A 73 4.50 -7.08 -8.52
C ALA A 73 4.39 -8.51 -7.98
N ALA A 74 4.80 -9.51 -8.77
CA ALA A 74 4.85 -10.90 -8.31
C ALA A 74 5.90 -11.09 -7.20
N GLN A 75 7.06 -10.43 -7.30
CA GLN A 75 8.07 -10.39 -6.24
C GLN A 75 7.50 -9.77 -4.96
N ALA A 76 6.91 -8.57 -5.06
CA ALA A 76 6.30 -7.89 -3.92
C ALA A 76 5.21 -8.74 -3.23
N ARG A 77 4.38 -9.46 -4.00
CA ARG A 77 3.37 -10.37 -3.43
C ARG A 77 4.01 -11.53 -2.65
N ARG A 78 5.10 -12.11 -3.16
CA ARG A 78 5.82 -13.19 -2.46
C ARG A 78 6.44 -12.71 -1.16
N GLU A 79 7.10 -11.56 -1.17
CA GLU A 79 7.68 -10.95 0.03
C GLU A 79 6.61 -10.59 1.05
N MET A 80 5.52 -9.96 0.62
CA MET A 80 4.41 -9.63 1.51
C MET A 80 3.77 -10.88 2.11
N ASN A 81 3.65 -11.97 1.36
CA ASN A 81 3.20 -13.25 1.91
C ASN A 81 4.19 -13.81 2.95
N GLY A 82 5.49 -13.69 2.69
CA GLY A 82 6.54 -14.05 3.64
C GLY A 82 6.47 -13.22 4.93
N LEU A 83 6.34 -11.90 4.81
CA LEU A 83 6.18 -10.98 5.92
C LEU A 83 4.93 -11.29 6.76
N VAL A 84 3.77 -11.45 6.12
CA VAL A 84 2.52 -11.85 6.80
C VAL A 84 2.69 -13.18 7.52
N GLY A 85 3.36 -14.16 6.89
CA GLY A 85 3.66 -15.45 7.51
C GLY A 85 4.56 -15.33 8.73
N ALA A 86 5.61 -14.52 8.65
CA ALA A 86 6.53 -14.27 9.75
C ALA A 86 5.86 -13.54 10.92
N ILE A 87 5.05 -12.52 10.65
CA ILE A 87 4.29 -11.79 11.68
C ILE A 87 3.29 -12.74 12.36
N ARG A 88 2.51 -13.51 11.60
CA ARG A 88 1.58 -14.51 12.17
C ARG A 88 2.28 -15.54 13.04
N LYS A 89 3.48 -15.97 12.63
CA LYS A 89 4.29 -16.89 13.41
C LYS A 89 4.74 -16.21 14.71
N ALA A 90 5.27 -15.00 14.62
CA ALA A 90 5.73 -14.23 15.77
C ALA A 90 4.60 -13.92 16.76
N GLU A 91 3.40 -13.57 16.30
CA GLU A 91 2.22 -13.40 17.16
C GLU A 91 1.81 -14.70 17.86
N ARG A 92 1.93 -15.84 17.17
CA ARG A 92 1.57 -17.14 17.75
C ARG A 92 2.58 -17.61 18.80
N THR A 93 3.87 -17.39 18.55
CA THR A 93 4.95 -17.91 19.41
C THR A 93 5.36 -16.92 20.49
N ASP A 94 5.15 -15.63 20.25
CA ASP A 94 5.62 -14.48 21.03
C ASP A 94 7.11 -14.53 21.39
N LYS A 95 7.91 -15.18 20.53
CA LYS A 95 9.35 -15.28 20.72
C LYS A 95 10.03 -14.05 20.16
N GLY A 96 10.92 -13.42 20.94
CA GLY A 96 11.74 -12.29 20.49
C GLY A 96 12.55 -12.57 19.22
N SER A 97 12.97 -13.83 18.97
CA SER A 97 13.63 -14.24 17.72
C SER A 97 12.71 -14.24 16.49
N ASP A 98 11.44 -14.62 16.65
CA ASP A 98 10.46 -14.59 15.56
C ASP A 98 10.07 -13.13 15.25
N TRP A 99 9.94 -12.28 16.27
CA TRP A 99 9.74 -10.84 16.08
C TRP A 99 10.91 -10.13 15.40
N ARG A 100 12.16 -10.54 15.68
CA ARG A 100 13.34 -10.06 14.94
C ARG A 100 13.27 -10.43 13.46
N THR A 101 12.99 -11.70 13.16
CA THR A 101 12.80 -12.17 11.78
C THR A 101 11.72 -11.38 11.04
N ALA A 102 10.59 -11.10 11.71
CA ALA A 102 9.51 -10.31 11.12
C ALA A 102 9.95 -8.87 10.80
N ARG A 103 10.80 -8.25 11.64
CA ARG A 103 11.38 -6.92 11.40
C ARG A 103 12.40 -6.90 10.27
N ASP A 104 13.24 -7.93 10.16
CA ASP A 104 14.20 -8.03 9.06
C ASP A 104 13.46 -8.16 7.71
N LEU A 105 12.42 -9.00 7.67
CA LEU A 105 11.56 -9.15 6.50
C LEU A 105 10.77 -7.87 6.20
N HIS A 106 10.30 -7.15 7.21
CA HIS A 106 9.64 -5.85 7.04
C HIS A 106 10.57 -4.82 6.40
N SER A 107 11.80 -4.71 6.92
CA SER A 107 12.81 -3.78 6.41
C SER A 107 13.18 -4.11 4.96
N SER A 108 13.36 -5.40 4.66
CA SER A 108 13.59 -5.87 3.29
C SER A 108 12.43 -5.55 2.36
N ALA A 109 11.18 -5.81 2.79
CA ALA A 109 9.99 -5.51 1.99
C ALA A 109 9.81 -4.01 1.74
N LEU A 110 10.12 -3.15 2.72
CA LEU A 110 10.08 -1.70 2.56
C LEU A 110 11.12 -1.20 1.54
N ALA A 111 12.37 -1.65 1.63
CA ALA A 111 13.42 -1.28 0.68
C ALA A 111 13.08 -1.70 -0.75
N MET A 112 12.48 -2.90 -0.90
CA MET A 112 12.02 -3.39 -2.20
C MET A 112 10.81 -2.61 -2.71
N ALA A 113 9.86 -2.23 -1.84
CA ALA A 113 8.74 -1.39 -2.22
C ALA A 113 9.22 -0.03 -2.74
N GLN A 114 10.17 0.62 -2.05
CA GLN A 114 10.79 1.88 -2.50
C GLN A 114 11.46 1.73 -3.86
N THR A 115 12.34 0.73 -4.02
CA THR A 115 13.03 0.45 -5.30
C THR A 115 12.03 0.23 -6.44
N ARG A 116 10.95 -0.52 -6.19
CA ARG A 116 9.89 -0.76 -7.16
C ARG A 116 9.16 0.53 -7.53
N PHE A 117 8.87 1.39 -6.56
CA PHE A 117 8.21 2.68 -6.83
C PHE A 117 9.06 3.57 -7.71
N ASP A 118 10.36 3.68 -7.43
CA ASP A 118 11.29 4.45 -8.27
C ASP A 118 11.35 3.90 -9.70
N ARG A 119 11.37 2.56 -9.83
CA ARG A 119 11.38 1.92 -11.14
C ARG A 119 10.06 2.12 -11.88
N ALA A 120 8.92 1.94 -11.22
CA ALA A 120 7.60 2.17 -11.80
C ALA A 120 7.41 3.64 -12.19
N ALA A 121 7.86 4.58 -11.37
CA ALA A 121 7.85 6.01 -11.72
C ALA A 121 8.68 6.29 -12.97
N THR A 122 9.86 5.69 -13.10
CA THR A 122 10.70 5.84 -14.30
C THR A 122 9.99 5.35 -15.57
N LEU A 123 9.32 4.19 -15.49
CA LEU A 123 8.61 3.60 -16.62
C LEU A 123 7.33 4.39 -16.98
N LEU A 124 6.65 4.96 -15.99
CA LEU A 124 5.30 5.51 -16.18
C LEU A 124 5.25 7.02 -16.33
N ARG A 125 6.08 7.76 -15.60
CA ARG A 125 6.04 9.22 -15.60
C ARG A 125 6.04 9.85 -17.00
N PRO A 126 6.80 9.36 -18.00
CA PRO A 126 6.77 9.91 -19.36
C PRO A 126 5.43 9.74 -20.10
N ARG A 127 4.58 8.82 -19.64
CA ARG A 127 3.36 8.35 -20.32
C ARG A 127 2.08 8.75 -19.57
N LEU A 128 2.22 9.31 -18.38
CA LEU A 128 1.13 9.76 -17.53
C LEU A 128 0.93 11.27 -17.65
N SER A 129 -0.32 11.70 -17.70
CA SER A 129 -0.68 13.10 -17.49
C SER A 129 -0.32 13.53 -16.05
N ILE A 130 -0.17 14.84 -15.82
CA ILE A 130 0.13 15.39 -14.48
C ILE A 130 -0.88 14.89 -13.42
N ARG A 131 -2.17 14.80 -13.77
CA ARG A 131 -3.20 14.29 -12.86
C ARG A 131 -2.99 12.81 -12.51
N GLU A 132 -2.62 11.98 -13.49
CA GLU A 132 -2.32 10.56 -13.27
C GLU A 132 -1.01 10.37 -12.49
N GLN A 133 0.00 11.22 -12.71
CA GLN A 133 1.22 11.24 -11.92
C GLN A 133 0.94 11.58 -10.45
N LEU A 134 0.10 12.58 -10.18
CA LEU A 134 -0.30 12.94 -8.82
C LEU A 134 -1.10 11.83 -8.12
N ALA A 135 -1.98 11.15 -8.85
CA ALA A 135 -2.73 10.00 -8.33
C ALA A 135 -1.78 8.85 -7.99
N ALA A 136 -0.89 8.46 -8.91
CA ALA A 136 0.10 7.41 -8.69
C ALA A 136 1.02 7.75 -7.51
N TYR A 137 1.48 9.00 -7.41
CA TYR A 137 2.28 9.47 -6.28
C TYR A 137 1.51 9.36 -4.95
N SER A 138 0.25 9.80 -4.91
CA SER A 138 -0.60 9.67 -3.72
C SER A 138 -0.75 8.21 -3.27
N ASP A 139 -0.99 7.29 -4.21
CA ASP A 139 -1.13 5.87 -3.90
C ASP A 139 0.18 5.26 -3.39
N TYR A 140 1.32 5.67 -3.95
CA TYR A 140 2.65 5.26 -3.51
C TYR A 140 2.97 5.77 -2.10
N THR A 141 2.77 7.06 -1.85
CA THR A 141 2.99 7.66 -0.52
C THR A 141 2.11 7.00 0.53
N ARG A 142 0.84 6.75 0.22
CA ARG A 142 -0.07 6.02 1.12
C ARG A 142 0.47 4.62 1.44
N THR A 143 0.94 3.88 0.42
CA THR A 143 1.48 2.53 0.62
C THR A 143 2.72 2.56 1.52
N LEU A 144 3.64 3.51 1.31
CA LEU A 144 4.83 3.66 2.17
C LEU A 144 4.45 4.00 3.62
N GLN A 145 3.46 4.87 3.84
CA GLN A 145 2.94 5.14 5.18
C GLN A 145 2.32 3.89 5.83
N GLU A 146 1.64 3.04 5.06
CA GLU A 146 1.12 1.75 5.57
C GLU A 146 2.27 0.81 5.97
N PHE A 147 3.38 0.78 5.23
CA PHE A 147 4.60 0.06 5.64
C PHE A 147 5.20 0.64 6.92
N GLU A 148 5.35 1.96 7.03
CA GLU A 148 5.91 2.61 8.22
C GLU A 148 5.07 2.34 9.46
N ARG A 149 3.74 2.46 9.35
CA ARG A 149 2.80 2.12 10.43
C ARG A 149 2.93 0.66 10.84
N LEU A 150 3.05 -0.26 9.88
CA LEU A 150 3.29 -1.67 10.19
C LEU A 150 4.58 -1.86 10.98
N GLY A 151 5.66 -1.17 10.58
CA GLY A 151 6.95 -1.21 11.28
C GLY A 151 6.88 -0.72 12.71
N GLN A 152 6.16 0.39 12.95
CA GLN A 152 5.95 0.95 14.29
C GLN A 152 5.16 0.02 15.23
N ARG A 153 4.33 -0.86 14.66
CA ARG A 153 3.54 -1.84 15.42
C ARG A 153 4.29 -3.15 15.69
N LEU A 154 5.45 -3.39 15.07
CA LEU A 154 6.24 -4.60 15.33
C LEU A 154 6.94 -4.51 16.70
N PRO A 155 6.74 -5.47 17.62
CA PRO A 155 7.42 -5.51 18.90
C PRO A 155 8.95 -5.48 18.76
N ALA A 156 9.62 -4.74 19.66
CA ALA A 156 11.08 -4.58 19.70
C ALA A 156 11.84 -5.89 19.99
N GLY A 157 11.15 -6.96 20.39
CA GLY A 157 11.70 -8.30 20.62
C GLY A 157 12.78 -8.27 21.68
N ARG A 158 12.34 -8.17 22.95
CA ARG A 158 13.20 -8.46 24.09
C ARG A 158 13.26 -9.98 24.31
#